data_AF-A0A5N3S1U9-F1
#
_entry.id   AF-A0A5N3S1U9-F1
#
_cell.length_a   1.000
_cell.length_b   1.000
_cell.length_c   1.000
_cell.angle_alpha   90.00
_cell.angle_beta   90.00
_cell.angle_gamma   90.00
#
_symmetry.space_group_name_H-M   'P 1'
#
loop_
_entity.id
_entity.type
_entity.pdbx_description
1 polymer ?
#
loop_
_entity_poly.entity_id
_entity_poly.type
_entity_poly.pdbx_seq_one_letter_code
_entity_poly.pdbx_strand_id
1 'polypeptide(L)'
;MQFEKLLAKFNVKGINYEPSLGGKGLLSQEEQLAIVGLAWKESPVGFLVLFVECLQDKPALKKLYQVTLIEANTLMETWRGPYPEKALQALVSTAIAEATQQFGQVCPECHGSGKYIAKNRARRTCPCCDGGRIGWTQETRFAYFCQTLPVTFSRFKKYESILGKLVKRLVDKRSAAALALQGRYEQEESMAKMLETEL
;
A
#
# COMPACT_ATOMS: atom_id res chain seq x y z
N MET A 1 11.15 6.58 -7.94
CA MET A 1 9.87 6.91 -8.60
C MET A 1 9.12 7.92 -7.74
N GLN A 2 8.72 9.07 -8.30
CA GLN A 2 7.99 10.12 -7.56
C GLN A 2 6.48 10.03 -7.83
N PHE A 3 5.86 8.92 -7.43
CA PHE A 3 4.40 8.73 -7.52
C PHE A 3 3.64 9.83 -6.79
N GLU A 4 4.19 10.31 -5.67
CA GLU A 4 3.68 11.47 -4.94
C GLU A 4 3.65 12.73 -5.81
N LYS A 5 4.65 12.96 -6.65
CA LYS A 5 4.64 14.11 -7.59
C LYS A 5 3.68 13.88 -8.75
N LEU A 6 3.47 12.64 -9.19
CA LEU A 6 2.47 12.32 -10.21
C LEU A 6 1.07 12.56 -9.64
N LEU A 7 0.73 11.94 -8.51
CA LEU A 7 -0.54 12.16 -7.81
C LEU A 7 -0.75 13.64 -7.43
N ALA A 8 0.32 14.37 -7.05
CA ALA A 8 0.25 15.80 -6.77
C ALA A 8 0.11 16.67 -8.03
N LYS A 9 0.77 16.33 -9.14
CA LYS A 9 0.62 17.00 -10.46
C LYS A 9 -0.83 16.91 -10.94
N PHE A 10 -1.49 15.79 -10.65
CA PHE A 10 -2.90 15.55 -10.98
C PHE A 10 -3.88 15.98 -9.89
N ASN A 11 -3.41 16.78 -8.92
CA ASN A 11 -4.22 17.44 -7.90
C ASN A 11 -5.05 16.48 -7.04
N VAL A 12 -4.56 15.27 -6.79
CA VAL A 12 -5.17 14.31 -5.85
C VAL A 12 -4.87 14.75 -4.41
N LYS A 13 -5.33 15.94 -4.03
CA LYS A 13 -5.26 16.45 -2.66
C LYS A 13 -6.53 16.08 -1.92
N GLY A 14 -6.39 15.21 -0.92
CA GLY A 14 -7.39 15.01 0.14
C GLY A 14 -8.67 14.33 -0.33
N ILE A 15 -8.70 13.01 -0.24
CA ILE A 15 -9.89 12.22 -0.55
C ILE A 15 -10.87 12.40 0.63
N ASN A 16 -11.86 13.27 0.47
CA ASN A 16 -12.95 13.47 1.43
C ASN A 16 -14.25 12.93 0.85
N TYR A 17 -14.93 12.10 1.64
CA TYR A 17 -15.98 11.16 1.22
C TYR A 17 -17.40 11.63 1.53
N GLU A 18 -17.59 12.92 1.79
CA GLU A 18 -18.95 13.42 2.02
C GLU A 18 -19.61 13.83 0.69
N PRO A 19 -20.91 13.50 0.50
CA PRO A 19 -21.67 14.04 -0.62
C PRO A 19 -21.74 15.56 -0.44
N SER A 20 -21.10 16.31 -1.34
CA SER A 20 -21.18 17.77 -1.33
C SER A 20 -22.59 18.21 -1.74
N LEU A 21 -23.45 18.46 -0.74
CA LEU A 21 -24.63 19.29 -0.90
C LEU A 21 -24.17 20.75 -1.09
N GLY A 22 -23.76 21.08 -2.32
CA GLY A 22 -23.56 22.45 -2.79
C GLY A 22 -22.13 23.01 -2.67
N GLY A 23 -21.57 23.40 -3.83
CA GLY A 23 -20.43 24.33 -3.95
C GLY A 23 -19.05 23.68 -4.16
N LYS A 24 -18.55 23.73 -5.41
CA LYS A 24 -17.27 23.15 -5.93
C LYS A 24 -17.15 21.63 -5.74
N GLY A 25 -17.66 20.90 -6.74
CA GLY A 25 -17.74 19.44 -6.76
C GLY A 25 -16.40 18.76 -6.50
N LEU A 26 -16.38 17.93 -5.47
CA LEU A 26 -15.27 17.06 -5.09
C LEU A 26 -15.31 15.81 -5.96
N LEU A 27 -14.16 15.39 -6.48
CA LEU A 27 -14.05 14.27 -7.43
C LEU A 27 -13.89 12.94 -6.69
N SER A 28 -14.68 11.93 -7.06
CA SER A 28 -14.55 10.54 -6.63
C SER A 28 -13.25 9.89 -7.12
N GLN A 29 -12.87 8.75 -6.54
CA GLN A 29 -11.67 8.00 -6.94
C GLN A 29 -11.66 7.62 -8.43
N GLU A 30 -12.83 7.33 -9.01
CA GLU A 30 -12.98 7.04 -10.44
C GLU A 30 -12.83 8.31 -11.28
N GLU A 31 -13.41 9.43 -10.85
CA GLU A 31 -13.27 10.72 -11.52
C GLU A 31 -11.83 11.26 -11.44
N GLN A 32 -11.11 10.99 -10.34
CA GLN A 32 -9.69 11.32 -10.19
C GLN A 32 -8.80 10.50 -11.13
N LEU A 33 -9.07 9.20 -11.30
CA LEU A 33 -8.37 8.40 -12.30
C LEU A 33 -8.76 8.80 -13.74
N ALA A 34 -10.01 9.18 -13.97
CA ALA A 34 -10.44 9.67 -15.28
C ALA A 34 -9.72 10.97 -15.69
N ILE A 35 -9.40 11.85 -14.74
CA ILE A 35 -8.60 13.07 -14.98
C ILE A 35 -7.19 12.75 -15.46
N VAL A 36 -6.60 11.63 -15.03
CA VAL A 36 -5.30 11.12 -15.52
C VAL A 36 -5.43 10.22 -16.75
N GLY A 37 -6.61 10.18 -17.37
CA GLY A 37 -6.89 9.30 -18.50
C GLY A 37 -6.73 7.81 -18.18
N LEU A 38 -6.79 7.43 -16.90
CA LEU A 38 -6.70 6.03 -16.49
C LEU A 38 -8.09 5.47 -16.23
N ALA A 39 -8.36 4.31 -16.79
CA ALA A 39 -9.57 3.58 -16.48
C ALA A 39 -9.39 2.83 -15.16
N TRP A 40 -10.21 3.15 -14.16
CA TRP A 40 -10.28 2.43 -12.87
C TRP A 40 -10.35 0.91 -13.05
N LYS A 41 -10.98 0.45 -14.14
CA LYS A 41 -11.18 -0.96 -14.51
C LYS A 41 -9.89 -1.73 -14.83
N GLU A 42 -8.78 -1.07 -15.12
CA GLU A 42 -7.52 -1.75 -15.50
C GLU A 42 -6.83 -2.44 -14.32
N SER A 43 -6.75 -1.78 -13.16
CA SER A 43 -6.23 -2.39 -11.93
C SER A 43 -6.84 -1.74 -10.67
N PRO A 44 -8.14 -1.96 -10.40
CA PRO A 44 -8.85 -1.31 -9.29
C PRO A 44 -8.14 -1.50 -7.93
N VAL A 45 -7.71 -2.73 -7.64
CA VAL A 45 -7.02 -3.07 -6.40
C VAL A 45 -5.61 -2.47 -6.37
N GLY A 46 -4.91 -2.41 -7.51
CA GLY A 46 -3.59 -1.81 -7.59
C GLY A 46 -3.63 -0.32 -7.27
N PHE A 47 -4.63 0.40 -7.79
CA PHE A 47 -4.84 1.81 -7.45
C PHE A 47 -5.20 2.00 -5.98
N LEU A 48 -6.01 1.12 -5.39
CA LEU A 48 -6.28 1.15 -3.95
C LEU A 48 -4.99 0.99 -3.13
N VAL A 49 -4.09 0.08 -3.52
CA VAL A 49 -2.78 -0.06 -2.84
C VAL A 49 -1.97 1.23 -2.96
N LEU A 50 -1.90 1.84 -4.15
CA LEU A 50 -1.16 3.10 -4.37
C LEU A 50 -1.75 4.28 -3.59
N PHE A 51 -3.08 4.39 -3.49
CA PHE A 51 -3.72 5.44 -2.68
C PHE A 51 -3.44 5.27 -1.20
N VAL A 52 -3.41 4.04 -0.70
CA VAL A 52 -3.02 3.79 0.70
C VAL A 52 -1.53 4.08 0.91
N GLU A 53 -0.67 3.63 0.00
CA GLU A 53 0.78 3.82 0.05
C GLU A 53 1.17 5.31 0.01
N CYS A 54 0.63 6.07 -0.94
CA CYS A 54 1.08 7.45 -1.22
C CYS A 54 0.23 8.53 -0.56
N LEU A 55 -1.06 8.29 -0.33
CA LEU A 55 -2.01 9.31 0.15
C LEU A 55 -2.55 9.02 1.55
N GLN A 56 -2.22 7.85 2.12
CA GLN A 56 -2.77 7.39 3.40
C GLN A 56 -4.31 7.41 3.43
N ASP A 57 -4.93 7.11 2.28
CA ASP A 57 -6.38 7.24 2.09
C ASP A 57 -7.16 6.19 2.88
N LYS A 58 -7.91 6.62 3.91
CA LYS A 58 -8.59 5.72 4.86
C LYS A 58 -9.71 4.90 4.22
N PRO A 59 -10.57 5.44 3.36
CA PRO A 59 -11.61 4.63 2.76
C PRO A 59 -11.15 3.86 1.51
N ALA A 60 -10.07 4.26 0.83
CA ALA A 60 -9.33 3.31 -0.03
C ALA A 60 -8.85 2.12 0.78
N LEU A 61 -8.26 2.34 1.97
CA LEU A 61 -7.84 1.25 2.86
C LEU A 61 -9.03 0.36 3.26
N LYS A 62 -10.19 0.94 3.57
CA LYS A 62 -11.41 0.17 3.90
C LYS A 62 -11.87 -0.72 2.73
N LYS A 63 -11.91 -0.17 1.51
CA LYS A 63 -12.24 -0.93 0.30
C LYS A 63 -11.21 -2.03 0.01
N LEU A 64 -9.93 -1.69 0.12
CA LEU A 64 -8.81 -2.62 -0.07
C LEU A 64 -8.90 -3.78 0.91
N TYR A 65 -9.20 -3.49 2.18
CA TYR A 65 -9.43 -4.50 3.21
C TYR A 65 -10.57 -5.45 2.84
N GLN A 66 -11.72 -4.92 2.42
CA GLN A 66 -12.88 -5.75 2.02
C GLN A 66 -12.55 -6.67 0.84
N VAL A 67 -11.93 -6.14 -0.21
CA VAL A 67 -11.56 -6.95 -1.39
C VAL A 67 -10.52 -8.01 -1.04
N THR A 68 -9.51 -7.64 -0.25
CA THR A 68 -8.47 -8.58 0.19
C THR A 68 -9.03 -9.64 1.14
N LEU A 69 -10.04 -9.31 1.94
CA LEU A 69 -10.73 -10.26 2.81
C LEU A 69 -11.49 -11.32 2.01
N ILE A 70 -12.20 -10.93 0.94
CA ILE A 70 -12.85 -11.89 0.04
C ILE A 70 -11.80 -12.84 -0.56
N GLU A 71 -10.69 -12.28 -1.03
CA GLU A 71 -9.59 -13.04 -1.62
C GLU A 71 -8.91 -14.00 -0.62
N ALA A 72 -8.74 -13.56 0.63
CA ALA A 72 -8.23 -14.38 1.72
C ALA A 72 -9.18 -15.54 2.03
N ASN A 73 -10.49 -15.30 2.06
CA ASN A 73 -11.49 -16.36 2.24
C ASN A 73 -11.38 -17.42 1.15
N THR A 74 -11.32 -17.02 -0.12
CA THR A 74 -11.16 -17.96 -1.25
C THR A 74 -9.89 -18.79 -1.13
N LEU A 75 -8.77 -18.20 -0.72
CA LEU A 75 -7.53 -18.96 -0.51
C LEU A 75 -7.62 -19.92 0.69
N MET A 76 -8.37 -19.54 1.71
CA MET A 76 -8.59 -20.33 2.93
C MET A 76 -9.61 -21.45 2.75
N GLU A 77 -10.35 -21.54 1.64
CA GLU A 77 -11.27 -22.67 1.36
C GLU A 77 -10.55 -24.02 1.35
N THR A 78 -9.29 -24.04 0.90
CA THR A 78 -8.46 -25.26 0.88
C THR A 78 -7.78 -25.56 2.23
N TRP A 79 -8.01 -24.73 3.25
CA TRP A 79 -7.38 -24.87 4.55
C TRP A 79 -7.91 -26.08 5.30
N ARG A 80 -6.99 -26.87 5.87
CA ARG A 80 -7.33 -28.02 6.70
C ARG A 80 -7.22 -27.67 8.18
N GLY A 81 -8.35 -27.78 8.89
CA GLY A 81 -8.45 -27.60 10.34
C GLY A 81 -9.05 -26.25 10.75
N PRO A 82 -9.29 -26.03 12.05
CA PRO A 82 -9.97 -24.83 12.53
C PRO A 82 -9.04 -23.61 12.44
N TYR A 83 -9.62 -22.44 12.16
CA TYR A 83 -8.99 -21.14 12.32
C TYR A 83 -10.02 -20.12 12.83
N PRO A 84 -9.62 -19.15 13.68
CA PRO A 84 -10.52 -18.10 14.13
C PRO A 84 -10.69 -17.03 13.05
N GLU A 85 -11.80 -16.28 13.08
CA GLU A 85 -12.02 -15.16 12.16
C GLU A 85 -10.90 -14.12 12.21
N LYS A 86 -10.34 -13.87 13.39
CA LYS A 86 -9.16 -12.99 13.58
C LYS A 86 -7.95 -13.41 12.74
N ALA A 87 -7.84 -14.68 12.33
CA ALA A 87 -6.77 -15.12 11.44
C ALA A 87 -6.90 -14.51 10.04
N LEU A 88 -8.13 -14.40 9.50
CA LEU A 88 -8.38 -13.71 8.23
C LEU A 88 -8.04 -12.23 8.35
N GLN A 89 -8.46 -11.60 9.45
CA GLN A 89 -8.17 -10.19 9.70
C GLN A 89 -6.65 -9.95 9.77
N ALA A 90 -5.93 -10.81 10.49
CA ALA A 90 -4.47 -10.75 10.60
C ALA A 90 -3.77 -11.01 9.26
N LEU A 91 -4.26 -11.97 8.45
CA LEU A 91 -3.74 -12.21 7.10
C LEU A 91 -3.89 -10.98 6.20
N VAL A 92 -5.10 -10.40 6.18
CA VAL A 92 -5.42 -9.23 5.35
C VAL A 92 -4.62 -8.01 5.79
N SER A 93 -4.60 -7.68 7.09
CA SER A 93 -3.89 -6.52 7.60
C SER A 93 -2.38 -6.61 7.37
N THR A 94 -1.80 -7.79 7.57
CA THR A 94 -0.37 -8.04 7.30
C THR A 94 -0.06 -7.94 5.80
N ALA A 95 -0.90 -8.53 4.94
CA ALA A 95 -0.70 -8.48 3.50
C ALA A 95 -0.77 -7.05 2.95
N ILE A 96 -1.74 -6.26 3.40
CA ILE A 96 -1.89 -4.85 2.99
C ILE A 96 -0.69 -4.02 3.50
N ALA A 97 -0.29 -4.20 4.76
CA ALA A 97 0.86 -3.48 5.31
C ALA A 97 2.13 -3.77 4.51
N GLU A 98 2.38 -5.02 4.17
CA GLU A 98 3.54 -5.40 3.36
C GLU A 98 3.47 -4.88 1.92
N ALA A 99 2.31 -4.97 1.27
CA ALA A 99 2.11 -4.51 -0.10
C ALA A 99 2.26 -2.98 -0.24
N THR A 100 1.82 -2.23 0.78
CA THR A 100 1.90 -0.75 0.82
C THR A 100 3.25 -0.24 1.33
N GLN A 101 4.01 -1.05 2.05
CA GLN A 101 5.32 -0.68 2.59
C GLN A 101 6.39 -1.67 2.09
N GLN A 102 6.56 -1.77 0.77
CA GLN A 102 7.41 -2.79 0.14
C GLN A 102 8.85 -2.84 0.68
N PHE A 103 9.39 -1.70 1.10
CA PHE A 103 10.74 -1.57 1.65
C PHE A 103 10.85 -1.85 3.16
N GLY A 104 9.78 -2.34 3.78
CA GLY A 104 9.72 -2.60 5.21
C GLY A 104 8.91 -1.57 5.99
N GLN A 105 8.65 -1.91 7.25
CA GLN A 105 7.91 -1.06 8.18
C GLN A 105 8.73 0.16 8.60
N VAL A 106 8.06 1.26 8.91
CA VAL A 106 8.71 2.40 9.57
C VAL A 106 9.28 1.94 10.91
N CYS A 107 10.58 2.14 11.12
CA CYS A 107 11.22 1.76 12.37
C CYS A 107 10.56 2.50 13.56
N PRO A 108 10.05 1.79 14.57
CA PRO A 108 9.37 2.40 15.71
C PRO A 108 10.33 3.12 16.66
N GLU A 109 11.62 2.77 16.65
CA GLU A 109 12.61 3.40 17.54
C GLU A 109 13.15 4.72 16.99
N CYS A 110 13.45 4.78 15.70
CA CYS A 110 13.99 6.00 15.08
C CYS A 110 12.93 6.79 14.29
N HIS A 111 11.67 6.34 14.28
CA HIS A 111 10.55 6.93 13.54
C HIS A 111 10.88 7.20 12.06
N GLY A 112 11.59 6.28 11.41
CA GLY A 112 11.96 6.43 9.99
C GLY A 112 13.19 7.29 9.70
N SER A 113 13.83 7.89 10.70
CA SER A 113 15.01 8.74 10.48
C SER A 113 16.32 7.98 10.18
N GLY A 114 16.34 6.66 10.43
CA GLY A 114 17.52 5.79 10.34
C GLY A 114 18.63 6.12 11.34
N LYS A 115 18.41 7.06 12.26
CA LYS A 115 19.43 7.60 13.17
C LYS A 115 18.85 7.84 14.56
N TYR A 116 19.68 7.77 15.59
CA TYR A 116 19.32 8.16 16.95
C TYR A 116 20.35 9.14 17.53
N ILE A 117 19.96 9.86 18.57
CA ILE A 117 20.85 10.78 19.29
C ILE A 117 21.33 10.07 20.55
N ALA A 118 22.63 9.79 20.63
CA ALA A 118 23.23 9.18 21.80
C ALA A 118 23.29 10.18 22.98
N LYS A 119 23.55 9.70 24.20
CA LYS A 119 23.62 10.54 25.42
C LYS A 119 24.60 11.71 25.31
N ASN A 120 25.68 11.54 24.54
CA ASN A 120 26.67 12.58 24.25
C ASN A 120 26.27 13.50 23.08
N ARG A 121 24.99 13.51 22.68
CA ARG A 121 24.43 14.26 21.54
C ARG A 121 24.99 13.90 20.16
N ALA A 122 25.78 12.83 20.04
CA ALA A 122 26.25 12.36 18.75
C ALA A 122 25.12 11.66 17.97
N ARG A 123 25.00 11.95 16.67
CA ARG A 123 24.06 11.27 15.77
C ARG A 123 24.67 9.93 15.33
N ARG A 124 23.97 8.83 15.61
CA ARG A 124 24.42 7.46 15.30
C ARG A 124 23.38 6.74 14.44
N THR A 125 23.81 5.74 13.69
CA THR A 125 22.92 4.86 12.91
C THR A 125 22.02 4.08 13.86
N CYS A 126 20.73 3.97 13.53
CA CYS A 126 19.81 3.15 14.31
C CYS A 126 20.23 1.67 14.22
N PRO A 127 20.38 0.96 15.36
CA PRO A 127 20.78 -0.45 15.33
C PRO A 127 19.65 -1.40 14.88
N CYS A 128 18.40 -0.92 14.90
CA CYS A 128 17.22 -1.77 14.71
C CYS A 128 16.66 -1.74 13.28
N CYS A 129 17.21 -0.91 12.40
CA CYS A 129 16.68 -0.74 11.05
C CYS A 129 17.79 -0.40 10.05
N ASP A 130 17.47 -0.54 8.77
CA ASP A 130 18.31 -0.04 7.70
C ASP A 130 17.64 1.19 7.06
N GLY A 131 18.32 2.33 7.11
CA GLY A 131 17.80 3.58 6.57
C GLY A 131 16.44 4.05 7.13
N GLY A 132 16.05 3.60 8.32
CA GLY A 132 14.75 3.95 8.92
C GLY A 132 13.62 2.96 8.62
N ARG A 133 13.93 1.84 7.96
CA ARG A 133 12.96 0.79 7.63
C ARG A 133 13.39 -0.57 8.17
N ILE A 134 12.42 -1.32 8.69
CA ILE A 134 12.62 -2.70 9.13
C ILE A 134 12.05 -3.59 8.03
N GLY A 135 12.92 -4.30 7.31
CA GLY A 135 12.54 -5.14 6.18
C GLY A 135 11.52 -6.23 6.55
N TRP A 136 10.77 -6.67 5.54
CA TRP A 136 9.84 -7.79 5.69
C TRP A 136 10.60 -9.12 5.66
N THR A 137 10.67 -9.77 6.81
CA THR A 137 11.16 -11.13 7.03
C THR A 137 10.02 -11.98 7.56
N GLN A 138 10.24 -13.29 7.68
CA GLN A 138 9.26 -14.17 8.32
C GLN A 138 8.96 -13.74 9.77
N GLU A 139 9.96 -13.23 10.50
CA GLU A 139 9.77 -12.77 11.89
C GLU A 139 9.02 -11.45 11.97
N THR A 140 9.31 -10.50 11.07
CA THR A 140 8.61 -9.20 11.11
C THR A 140 7.18 -9.32 10.60
N ARG A 141 6.90 -10.22 9.63
CA ARG A 141 5.54 -10.63 9.27
C ARG A 141 4.82 -11.28 10.45
N PHE A 142 5.48 -12.20 11.15
CA PHE A 142 4.91 -12.84 12.34
C PHE A 142 4.58 -11.83 13.43
N ALA A 143 5.50 -10.93 13.75
CA ALA A 143 5.31 -9.89 14.75
C ALA A 143 4.12 -8.99 14.41
N TYR A 144 4.00 -8.58 13.15
CA TYR A 144 2.86 -7.77 12.69
C TYR A 144 1.54 -8.55 12.75
N PHE A 145 1.53 -9.79 12.27
CA PHE A 145 0.37 -10.69 12.33
C PHE A 145 -0.15 -10.85 13.76
N CYS A 146 0.76 -10.99 14.72
CA CYS A 146 0.42 -11.18 16.13
C CYS A 146 -0.16 -9.95 16.82
N GLN A 147 -0.09 -8.76 16.21
CA GLN A 147 -0.83 -7.59 16.72
C GLN A 147 -2.34 -7.81 16.66
N THR A 148 -2.83 -8.59 15.69
CA THR A 148 -4.26 -8.92 15.55
C THR A 148 -4.59 -10.28 16.17
N LEU A 149 -3.74 -11.29 15.96
CA LEU A 149 -3.95 -12.64 16.47
C LEU A 149 -2.68 -13.20 17.12
N PRO A 150 -2.56 -13.13 18.46
CA PRO A 150 -1.45 -13.73 19.19
C PRO A 150 -1.45 -15.26 19.01
N VAL A 151 -0.39 -15.79 18.39
CA VAL A 151 -0.19 -17.23 18.16
C VAL A 151 1.29 -17.57 18.25
N THR A 152 1.62 -18.85 18.35
CA THR A 152 3.01 -19.31 18.25
C THR A 152 3.53 -19.16 16.82
N PHE A 153 4.85 -18.99 16.69
CA PHE A 153 5.50 -18.91 15.38
C PHE A 153 5.25 -20.16 14.51
N SER A 154 5.24 -21.34 15.13
CA SER A 154 4.92 -22.60 14.44
C SER A 154 3.51 -22.63 13.86
N ARG A 155 2.53 -22.00 14.54
CA ARG A 155 1.18 -21.85 14.02
C ARG A 155 1.14 -20.82 12.88
N PHE A 156 1.85 -19.71 13.00
CA PHE A 156 1.97 -18.70 11.96
C PHE A 156 2.55 -19.26 10.64
N LYS A 157 3.57 -20.12 10.71
CA LYS A 157 4.15 -20.78 9.52
C LYS A 157 3.11 -21.47 8.63
N LYS A 158 2.01 -21.96 9.21
CA LYS A 158 0.92 -22.55 8.42
C LYS A 158 0.18 -21.48 7.60
N TYR A 159 -0.10 -20.33 8.19
CA TYR A 159 -0.74 -19.18 7.53
C TYR A 159 0.17 -18.46 6.53
N GLU A 160 1.50 -18.56 6.70
CA GLU A 160 2.47 -17.87 5.87
C GLU A 160 2.33 -18.17 4.37
N SER A 161 1.99 -19.41 4.01
CA SER A 161 1.77 -19.78 2.60
C SER A 161 0.63 -18.99 1.96
N ILE A 162 -0.42 -18.67 2.73
CA ILE A 162 -1.58 -17.90 2.29
C ILE A 162 -1.24 -16.41 2.31
N LEU A 163 -0.55 -15.94 3.35
CA LEU A 163 -0.05 -14.58 3.42
C LEU A 163 0.84 -14.25 2.21
N GLY A 164 1.78 -15.11 1.86
CA GLY A 164 2.67 -14.90 0.70
C GLY A 164 1.91 -14.82 -0.63
N LYS A 165 0.85 -15.62 -0.81
CA LYS A 165 -0.02 -15.53 -1.98
C LYS A 165 -0.77 -14.19 -2.03
N LEU A 166 -1.32 -13.74 -0.90
CA LEU A 166 -2.01 -12.45 -0.81
C LEU A 166 -1.06 -11.29 -1.11
N VAL A 167 0.11 -11.25 -0.46
CA VAL A 167 1.14 -10.23 -0.67
C VAL A 167 1.54 -10.19 -2.14
N LYS A 168 1.87 -11.34 -2.74
CA LYS A 168 2.26 -11.42 -4.15
C LYS A 168 1.20 -10.80 -5.05
N ARG A 169 -0.07 -11.20 -4.89
CA ARG A 169 -1.16 -10.66 -5.71
C ARG A 169 -1.35 -9.15 -5.55
N LEU A 170 -1.25 -8.63 -4.32
CA LEU A 170 -1.36 -7.19 -4.07
C LEU A 170 -0.18 -6.43 -4.70
N VAL A 171 1.04 -6.94 -4.56
CA VAL A 171 2.26 -6.35 -5.16
C VAL A 171 2.20 -6.39 -6.68
N ASP A 172 1.74 -7.49 -7.28
CA ASP A 172 1.58 -7.61 -8.74
C ASP A 172 0.56 -6.58 -9.25
N LYS A 173 -0.60 -6.45 -8.59
CA LYS A 173 -1.64 -5.46 -8.94
C LYS A 173 -1.14 -4.01 -8.76
N ARG A 174 -0.41 -3.74 -7.68
CA ARG A 174 0.24 -2.44 -7.41
C ARG A 174 1.24 -2.10 -8.52
N SER A 175 2.06 -3.07 -8.92
CA SER A 175 3.06 -2.89 -9.98
C SER A 175 2.39 -2.61 -11.33
N ALA A 176 1.30 -3.32 -11.66
CA ALA A 176 0.52 -3.04 -12.86
C ALA A 176 -0.07 -1.61 -12.86
N ALA A 177 -0.65 -1.17 -11.74
CA ALA A 177 -1.18 0.19 -11.61
C ALA A 177 -0.08 1.26 -11.70
N ALA A 178 1.09 0.98 -11.11
CA ALA A 178 2.26 1.85 -11.17
C ALA A 178 2.78 2.01 -12.61
N LEU A 179 2.85 0.92 -13.37
CA LEU A 179 3.23 0.96 -14.79
C LEU A 179 2.22 1.72 -15.64
N ALA A 180 0.92 1.54 -15.40
CA ALA A 180 -0.12 2.29 -16.11
C ALA A 180 0.01 3.81 -15.86
N LEU A 181 0.27 4.22 -14.61
CA LEU A 181 0.54 5.62 -14.26
C LEU A 181 1.80 6.16 -14.94
N GLN A 182 2.88 5.38 -14.94
CA GLN A 182 4.13 5.78 -15.57
C GLN A 182 3.96 5.97 -17.08
N GLY A 183 3.32 5.01 -17.76
CA GLY A 183 3.07 5.10 -19.19
C GLY A 183 2.24 6.32 -19.59
N ARG A 184 1.25 6.71 -18.78
CA ARG A 184 0.49 7.95 -19.00
C ARG A 184 1.34 9.21 -18.86
N TYR A 185 2.20 9.26 -17.84
CA TYR A 185 3.08 10.41 -17.66
C TYR A 185 4.05 10.60 -18.83
N GLU A 186 4.64 9.51 -19.32
CA GLU A 186 5.56 9.54 -20.46
C GLU A 186 4.85 10.02 -21.74
N GLN A 187 3.60 9.59 -21.97
CA GLN A 187 2.77 10.08 -23.08
C GLN A 187 2.54 11.59 -22.99
N GLU A 188 2.11 12.12 -21.84
CA GLU A 188 1.92 13.56 -21.66
C GLU A 188 3.20 14.36 -21.85
N GLU A 189 4.33 13.87 -21.30
CA GLU A 189 5.62 14.54 -21.43
C GLU A 189 6.09 14.60 -22.88
N SER A 190 5.87 13.52 -23.65
CA SER A 190 6.20 13.49 -25.07
C SER A 190 5.32 14.46 -25.88
N MET A 191 4.01 14.53 -25.60
CA MET A 191 3.10 15.48 -26.24
C MET A 191 3.46 16.93 -25.92
N ALA A 192 3.81 17.24 -24.68
CA ALA A 192 4.23 18.59 -24.28
C ALA A 192 5.49 19.03 -25.02
N LYS A 193 6.49 18.14 -25.14
CA LYS A 193 7.72 18.43 -25.90
C LYS A 193 7.48 18.61 -27.39
N MET A 194 6.56 17.87 -27.99
CA MET A 194 6.17 18.06 -29.40
C MET A 194 5.50 19.43 -29.61
N LEU A 195 4.60 19.83 -28.72
CA LEU A 195 3.94 21.14 -28.79
C LEU A 195 4.92 22.31 -28.59
N GLU A 196 5.95 22.14 -27.76
CA GLU A 196 7.01 23.14 -27.56
C GLU A 196 7.99 23.26 -28.73
N THR A 197 8.09 22.23 -29.59
CA THR A 197 8.94 22.25 -30.79
C THR A 197 8.20 22.76 -32.03
N GLU A 198 6.88 22.90 -31.97
CA GLU A 198 6.03 23.47 -33.02
C GLU A 198 5.76 24.99 -32.84
N LEU A 199 6.31 25.60 -31.77
CA LEU A 199 6.28 27.05 -31.46
C LEU A 199 7.62 27.72 -31.75
#